data_AF-A0A0B2WQG3-F1
#
_entry.id   AF-A0A0B2WQG3-F1
#
_cell.length_a   1.000
_cell.length_b   1.000
_cell.length_c   1.000
_cell.angle_alpha   90.00
_cell.angle_beta   90.00
_cell.angle_gamma   90.00
#
_symmetry.space_group_name_H-M   'P 1'
#
loop_
_entity.id
_entity.type
_entity.pdbx_description
1 polymer ?
#
loop_
_entity_poly.entity_id
_entity_poly.type
_entity_poly.pdbx_seq_one_letter_code
_entity_poly.pdbx_strand_id
1 'polypeptide(L)'
;MVSMAIMEDKVPSSFQEQAAGGSSSLRHSAFWYPRAPDPGLDLNDDCFTATESSNAKYQPLCWTVFGGRNGSYLRNLTGLSVTCSPLIRGIAFHYAVHTPEKTGTVGKFRARPNDSVTYFSIDGPGGEIVDTIEVFVQCSGGDAMRMVYNEDILVSTNRKRCFHVGKHESHLYGQISKRLIAVSPGSTITGLYWSQHLGRIIALGAISEIVGI
;
A
#
# COMPACT_ATOMS: atom_id res chain seq x y z
N MET A 1 51.78 24.58 -45.43
CA MET A 1 51.89 23.27 -44.76
C MET A 1 51.78 23.56 -43.27
N VAL A 2 50.73 23.24 -42.51
CA VAL A 2 49.61 22.30 -42.61
C VAL A 2 48.36 22.98 -42.04
N SER A 3 47.23 22.79 -42.71
CA SER A 3 45.88 23.18 -42.26
C SER A 3 45.34 22.10 -41.33
N MET A 4 44.82 22.47 -40.16
CA MET A 4 44.02 21.55 -39.33
C MET A 4 42.57 22.01 -39.34
N ALA A 5 41.74 21.23 -40.04
CA ALA A 5 40.29 21.36 -40.04
C ALA A 5 39.74 20.84 -38.71
N ILE A 6 38.91 21.66 -38.06
CA ILE A 6 38.03 21.22 -36.98
C ILE A 6 36.80 20.61 -37.66
N MET A 7 36.65 19.28 -37.60
CA MET A 7 35.38 18.63 -37.88
C MET A 7 34.47 18.86 -36.67
N GLU A 8 33.45 19.69 -36.84
CA GLU A 8 32.29 19.70 -35.95
C GLU A 8 31.50 18.41 -36.20
N ASP A 9 31.62 17.45 -35.27
CA ASP A 9 30.75 16.29 -35.25
C ASP A 9 29.35 16.75 -34.82
N LYS A 10 28.48 16.87 -35.83
CA LYS A 10 27.07 17.17 -35.69
C LYS A 10 26.38 15.94 -35.10
N VAL A 11 26.34 15.84 -33.77
CA VAL A 11 25.58 14.79 -33.07
C VAL A 11 24.11 14.87 -33.53
N PRO A 12 23.53 13.79 -34.09
CA PRO A 12 22.16 13.83 -34.57
C PRO A 12 21.22 13.98 -33.37
N SER A 13 20.50 15.09 -33.38
CA SER A 13 19.30 15.37 -32.60
C SER A 13 18.29 14.24 -32.73
N SER A 14 18.33 13.29 -31.80
CA SER A 14 17.30 12.26 -31.61
C SER A 14 17.28 11.72 -30.18
N PHE A 15 17.21 12.63 -29.20
CA PHE A 15 16.71 12.33 -27.86
C PHE A 15 15.80 13.47 -27.38
N GLN A 16 14.80 13.80 -28.20
CA GLN A 16 13.56 14.37 -27.70
C GLN A 16 12.48 13.30 -27.88
N GLU A 17 12.48 12.32 -27.00
CA GLU A 17 11.34 11.42 -26.85
C GLU A 17 10.67 11.71 -25.50
N GLN A 18 9.71 12.64 -25.60
CA GLN A 18 8.45 12.65 -24.85
C GLN A 18 8.56 12.64 -23.33
N ALA A 19 8.80 13.84 -22.79
CA ALA A 19 8.22 14.24 -21.50
C ALA A 19 6.69 14.39 -21.63
N ALA A 20 6.00 13.26 -21.72
CA ALA A 20 4.55 13.12 -21.57
C ALA A 20 4.24 11.69 -21.10
N GLY A 21 4.95 11.24 -20.06
CA GLY A 21 4.72 9.93 -19.46
C GLY A 21 3.41 9.93 -18.68
N GLY A 22 2.29 9.62 -19.33
CA GLY A 22 1.12 9.14 -18.61
C GLY A 22 1.56 7.93 -17.81
N SER A 23 1.52 8.00 -16.48
CA SER A 23 1.92 6.88 -15.64
C SER A 23 1.07 5.67 -16.04
N SER A 24 1.71 4.61 -16.52
CA SER A 24 0.99 3.40 -16.89
C SER A 24 0.38 2.81 -15.63
N SER A 25 -0.96 2.76 -15.54
CA SER A 25 -1.68 2.27 -14.36
C SER A 25 -1.06 0.98 -13.80
N LEU A 26 -0.93 0.91 -12.48
CA LEU A 26 -0.31 -0.22 -11.76
C LEU A 26 -0.99 -1.55 -12.12
N ARG A 27 -2.29 -1.51 -12.46
CA ARG A 27 -3.02 -2.69 -12.93
C ARG A 27 -2.34 -3.41 -14.08
N HIS A 28 -1.76 -2.65 -15.01
CA HIS A 28 -1.15 -3.17 -16.24
C HIS A 28 0.37 -3.25 -16.18
N SER A 29 1.00 -2.42 -15.33
CA SER A 29 2.46 -2.31 -15.24
C SER A 29 3.07 -3.16 -14.12
N ALA A 30 2.31 -3.45 -13.04
CA ALA A 30 2.81 -4.22 -11.91
C ALA A 30 2.66 -5.74 -12.09
N PHE A 31 3.53 -6.49 -11.43
CA PHE A 31 3.43 -7.94 -11.33
C PHE A 31 2.45 -8.29 -10.19
N TRP A 32 1.24 -8.75 -10.50
CA TRP A 32 0.20 -9.01 -9.50
C TRP A 32 0.14 -10.47 -9.06
N TYR A 33 -0.19 -10.70 -7.78
CA TYR A 33 -0.47 -12.03 -7.25
C TYR A 33 -1.81 -12.06 -6.48
N PRO A 34 -2.66 -13.09 -6.67
CA PRO A 34 -2.49 -14.21 -7.62
C PRO A 34 -2.76 -13.82 -9.08
N ARG A 35 -3.47 -12.72 -9.32
CA ARG A 35 -3.78 -12.12 -10.62
C ARG A 35 -4.02 -10.62 -10.43
N ALA A 36 -4.13 -9.82 -11.48
CA ALA A 36 -4.48 -8.40 -11.34
C ALA A 36 -5.89 -8.23 -10.71
N PRO A 37 -6.13 -7.16 -9.91
CA PRO A 37 -7.46 -6.82 -9.42
C PRO A 37 -8.45 -6.59 -10.57
N ASP A 38 -9.75 -6.75 -10.29
CA ASP A 38 -10.79 -6.60 -11.31
C ASP A 38 -10.86 -5.16 -11.85
N PRO A 39 -11.08 -4.93 -13.17
CA PRO A 39 -11.05 -3.60 -13.78
C PRO A 39 -12.04 -2.58 -13.22
N GLY A 40 -13.12 -3.03 -12.56
CA GLY A 40 -14.11 -2.17 -11.93
C GLY A 40 -13.71 -1.59 -10.57
N LEU A 41 -12.57 -2.01 -10.02
CA LEU A 41 -12.04 -1.52 -8.74
C LEU A 41 -11.12 -0.32 -8.97
N ASP A 42 -11.18 0.73 -8.15
CA ASP A 42 -10.18 1.80 -8.19
C ASP A 42 -8.96 1.40 -7.35
N LEU A 43 -7.74 1.53 -7.90
CA LEU A 43 -6.50 1.19 -7.21
C LEU A 43 -5.81 2.41 -6.58
N ASN A 44 -6.31 3.62 -6.84
CA ASN A 44 -5.75 4.85 -6.26
C ASN A 44 -4.22 4.89 -6.42
N ASP A 45 -3.74 4.59 -7.64
CA ASP A 45 -2.33 4.30 -7.97
C ASP A 45 -1.36 5.38 -7.44
N ASP A 46 -1.80 6.64 -7.45
CA ASP A 46 -1.03 7.81 -7.02
C ASP A 46 -0.72 7.82 -5.51
N CYS A 47 -1.50 7.08 -4.72
CA CYS A 47 -1.34 6.98 -3.27
C CYS A 47 -0.52 5.76 -2.83
N PHE A 48 0.00 4.96 -3.77
CA PHE A 48 0.78 3.79 -3.43
C PHE A 48 2.10 4.18 -2.75
N THR A 49 2.42 3.54 -1.62
CA THR A 49 3.46 4.03 -0.72
C THR A 49 4.87 3.56 -1.08
N ALA A 50 5.03 2.79 -2.17
CA ALA A 50 6.33 2.32 -2.62
C ALA A 50 7.19 3.46 -3.17
N THR A 51 8.50 3.40 -2.91
CA THR A 51 9.47 4.26 -3.62
C THR A 51 9.80 3.67 -4.98
N GLU A 52 10.23 4.51 -5.94
CA GLU A 52 10.65 4.07 -7.29
C GLU A 52 11.73 2.97 -7.25
N SER A 53 12.59 2.98 -6.23
CA SER A 53 13.64 1.97 -6.01
C SER A 53 13.13 0.64 -5.46
N SER A 54 11.91 0.60 -4.90
CA SER A 54 11.34 -0.57 -4.22
C SER A 54 10.51 -1.45 -5.15
N ASN A 55 10.18 -0.97 -6.35
CA ASN A 55 9.44 -1.70 -7.38
C ASN A 55 10.37 -2.57 -8.25
N ALA A 56 11.25 -3.36 -7.61
CA ALA A 56 12.04 -4.34 -8.34
C ALA A 56 11.09 -5.29 -9.10
N LYS A 57 11.38 -5.55 -10.39
CA LYS A 57 10.54 -6.34 -11.33
C LYS A 57 10.15 -7.75 -10.85
N TYR A 58 10.66 -8.21 -9.71
CA TYR A 58 10.46 -9.55 -9.16
C TYR A 58 9.68 -9.60 -7.84
N GLN A 59 9.15 -8.48 -7.35
CA GLN A 59 8.29 -8.46 -6.16
C GLN A 59 6.82 -8.30 -6.55
N PRO A 60 5.97 -9.33 -6.37
CA PRO A 60 4.57 -9.22 -6.72
C PRO A 60 3.80 -8.30 -5.76
N LEU A 61 2.87 -7.52 -6.30
CA LEU A 61 1.82 -6.87 -5.51
C LEU A 61 0.73 -7.88 -5.19
N CYS A 62 0.55 -8.16 -3.90
CA CYS A 62 -0.56 -8.94 -3.40
C CYS A 62 -1.75 -8.03 -3.15
N TRP A 63 -2.97 -8.57 -3.15
CA TRP A 63 -4.16 -7.79 -2.80
C TRP A 63 -5.27 -8.63 -2.18
N THR A 64 -6.18 -7.95 -1.48
CA THR A 64 -7.42 -8.50 -0.92
C THR A 64 -8.52 -7.45 -0.95
N VAL A 65 -9.77 -7.89 -1.11
CA VAL A 65 -10.97 -7.05 -0.99
C VAL A 65 -11.72 -7.47 0.26
N PHE A 66 -11.45 -6.80 1.39
CA PHE A 66 -12.05 -7.12 2.68
C PHE A 66 -13.51 -6.65 2.77
N GLY A 67 -13.91 -5.64 2.01
CA GLY A 67 -15.28 -5.15 1.92
C GLY A 67 -16.20 -6.07 1.10
N GLY A 68 -15.66 -7.10 0.44
CA GLY A 68 -16.41 -7.90 -0.52
C GLY A 68 -16.83 -7.10 -1.75
N ARG A 69 -17.44 -7.76 -2.72
CA ARG A 69 -17.95 -7.10 -3.94
C ARG A 69 -19.00 -6.07 -3.55
N ASN A 70 -18.90 -4.84 -4.09
CA ASN A 70 -19.82 -3.74 -3.80
C ASN A 70 -19.98 -3.47 -2.28
N GLY A 71 -18.95 -3.70 -1.47
CA GLY A 71 -19.01 -3.45 -0.02
C GLY A 71 -19.91 -4.41 0.77
N SER A 72 -20.33 -5.55 0.20
CA SER A 72 -21.25 -6.52 0.83
C SER A 72 -20.81 -7.08 2.19
N TYR A 73 -19.52 -7.03 2.52
CA TYR A 73 -18.99 -7.49 3.80
C TYR A 73 -18.76 -6.37 4.82
N LEU A 74 -18.88 -5.10 4.43
CA LEU A 74 -18.65 -3.96 5.34
C LEU A 74 -19.61 -3.97 6.53
N ARG A 75 -20.89 -4.31 6.29
CA ARG A 75 -21.90 -4.44 7.36
C ARG A 75 -21.64 -5.59 8.33
N ASN A 76 -20.75 -6.51 7.98
CA ASN A 76 -20.35 -7.61 8.85
C ASN A 76 -19.02 -7.34 9.55
N LEU A 77 -18.31 -6.25 9.23
CA LEU A 77 -17.00 -5.95 9.79
C LEU A 77 -17.13 -5.58 11.28
N THR A 78 -16.49 -6.35 12.16
CA THR A 78 -16.54 -6.17 13.62
C THR A 78 -15.24 -5.61 14.20
N GLY A 79 -14.18 -5.61 13.40
CA GLY A 79 -12.90 -5.03 13.78
C GLY A 79 -11.79 -5.29 12.78
N LEU A 80 -10.61 -4.82 13.15
CA LEU A 80 -9.35 -5.15 12.49
C LEU A 80 -8.27 -5.36 13.55
N SER A 81 -7.24 -6.13 13.20
CA SER A 81 -6.06 -6.31 14.02
C SER A 81 -4.79 -6.14 13.20
N VAL A 82 -3.77 -5.55 13.81
CA VAL A 82 -2.45 -5.38 13.20
C VAL A 82 -1.44 -6.24 13.96
N THR A 83 -0.65 -7.02 13.22
CA THR A 83 0.43 -7.85 13.76
C THR A 83 1.78 -7.20 13.47
N CYS A 84 2.62 -7.03 14.49
CA CYS A 84 3.93 -6.39 14.40
C CYS A 84 5.05 -7.22 15.04
N SER A 85 6.26 -7.17 14.46
CA SER A 85 7.51 -7.66 15.10
C SER A 85 8.79 -7.22 14.37
N PRO A 86 9.49 -6.15 14.80
CA PRO A 86 8.98 -4.93 15.45
C PRO A 86 8.19 -4.03 14.48
N LEU A 87 8.23 -4.33 13.18
CA LEU A 87 7.52 -3.64 12.10
C LEU A 87 6.22 -4.35 11.74
N ILE A 88 5.37 -3.68 10.95
CA ILE A 88 4.09 -4.24 10.50
C ILE A 88 4.33 -5.47 9.61
N ARG A 89 3.70 -6.59 9.99
CA ARG A 89 3.77 -7.87 9.27
C ARG A 89 2.47 -8.23 8.58
N GLY A 90 1.35 -7.84 9.18
CA GLY A 90 0.04 -8.09 8.60
C GLY A 90 -1.09 -7.34 9.26
N ILE A 91 -2.20 -7.29 8.54
CA ILE A 91 -3.47 -6.70 8.96
C ILE A 91 -4.54 -7.76 8.72
N ALA A 92 -5.42 -7.99 9.68
CA ALA A 92 -6.55 -8.90 9.53
C ALA A 92 -7.85 -8.17 9.83
N PHE A 93 -8.87 -8.38 8.99
CA PHE A 93 -10.22 -7.86 9.15
C PHE A 93 -11.10 -8.96 9.74
N HIS A 94 -11.91 -8.60 10.74
CA HIS A 94 -12.74 -9.52 11.51
C HIS A 94 -14.21 -9.29 11.19
N TYR A 95 -14.97 -10.38 11.12
CA TYR A 95 -16.37 -10.34 10.71
C TYR A 95 -17.29 -11.03 11.72
N ALA A 96 -18.52 -10.56 11.83
CA ALA A 96 -19.57 -11.17 12.66
C ALA A 96 -20.00 -12.55 12.15
N VAL A 97 -19.95 -12.74 10.84
CA VAL A 97 -20.29 -13.99 10.15
C VAL A 97 -19.04 -14.62 9.57
N HIS A 98 -19.05 -15.94 9.41
CA HIS A 98 -17.95 -16.65 8.77
C HIS A 98 -17.83 -16.20 7.30
N THR A 99 -16.77 -15.45 7.00
CA THR A 99 -16.36 -15.12 5.64
C THR A 99 -15.32 -16.15 5.18
N PRO A 100 -15.11 -16.34 3.85
CA PRO A 100 -14.10 -17.26 3.38
C PRO A 100 -12.73 -16.95 4.01
N GLU A 101 -12.03 -17.95 4.54
CA GLU A 101 -10.82 -17.79 5.40
C GLU A 101 -9.72 -16.85 4.85
N LYS A 102 -9.68 -16.61 3.54
CA LYS A 102 -8.66 -15.75 2.89
C LYS A 102 -9.11 -14.30 2.66
N THR A 103 -10.37 -13.96 2.91
CA THR A 103 -10.85 -12.58 2.73
C THR A 103 -10.41 -11.73 3.90
N GLY A 104 -9.70 -10.63 3.62
CA GLY A 104 -9.37 -9.64 4.63
C GLY A 104 -8.11 -9.95 5.43
N THR A 105 -7.17 -10.72 4.89
CA THR A 105 -5.80 -10.78 5.45
C THR A 105 -4.81 -10.08 4.51
N VAL A 106 -4.04 -9.16 5.06
CA VAL A 106 -2.96 -8.41 4.42
C VAL A 106 -1.64 -8.92 5.00
N GLY A 107 -0.66 -9.14 4.13
CA GLY A 107 0.65 -9.67 4.50
C GLY A 107 0.67 -11.20 4.54
N LYS A 108 1.79 -11.78 4.10
CA LYS A 108 2.06 -13.21 4.17
C LYS A 108 3.29 -13.45 5.02
N PHE A 109 3.04 -13.92 6.24
CA PHE A 109 4.07 -14.14 7.25
C PHE A 109 3.76 -15.39 8.08
N ARG A 110 4.79 -15.98 8.69
CA ARG A 110 4.62 -17.00 9.72
C ARG A 110 4.58 -16.33 11.08
N ALA A 111 3.58 -16.66 11.88
CA ALA A 111 3.48 -16.21 13.26
C ALA A 111 4.75 -16.60 14.03
N ARG A 112 5.24 -15.68 14.85
CA ARG A 112 6.40 -15.84 15.71
C ARG A 112 5.98 -15.60 17.17
N PRO A 113 6.67 -16.21 18.15
CA PRO A 113 6.37 -15.98 19.57
C PRO A 113 6.44 -14.51 20.00
N ASN A 114 7.25 -13.70 19.30
CA ASN A 114 7.44 -12.27 19.59
C ASN A 114 6.58 -11.35 18.71
N ASP A 115 5.54 -11.89 18.06
CA ASP A 115 4.57 -11.06 17.34
C ASP A 115 3.59 -10.43 18.34
N SER A 116 3.46 -9.11 18.30
CA SER A 116 2.43 -8.39 19.03
C SER A 116 1.21 -8.19 18.13
N VAL A 117 0.02 -8.47 18.64
CA VAL A 117 -1.25 -8.24 17.92
C VAL A 117 -2.06 -7.20 18.67
N THR A 118 -2.41 -6.11 17.99
CA THR A 118 -3.27 -5.06 18.53
C THR A 118 -4.61 -5.08 17.80
N TYR A 119 -5.71 -5.05 18.55
CA TYR A 119 -7.08 -5.12 18.01
C TYR A 119 -7.79 -3.76 18.10
N PHE A 120 -8.64 -3.48 17.11
CA PHE A 120 -9.53 -2.35 17.06
C PHE A 120 -10.93 -2.80 16.65
N SER A 121 -11.94 -2.51 17.48
CA SER A 121 -13.33 -2.79 17.14
C SER A 121 -13.83 -1.85 16.05
N ILE A 122 -14.72 -2.31 15.19
CA ILE A 122 -15.44 -1.53 14.17
C ILE A 122 -16.91 -1.94 14.23
N ASP A 123 -17.82 -0.97 14.28
CA ASP A 123 -19.27 -1.20 14.24
C ASP A 123 -19.78 -1.19 12.79
N GLY A 124 -19.34 -2.18 12.00
CA GLY A 124 -19.81 -2.37 10.63
C GLY A 124 -21.33 -2.48 10.50
N PRO A 125 -22.04 -3.23 11.37
CA PRO A 125 -23.51 -3.27 11.35
C PRO A 125 -24.16 -1.91 11.52
N GLY A 126 -23.58 -1.03 12.35
CA GLY A 126 -24.02 0.35 12.49
C GLY A 126 -23.53 1.31 11.39
N GLY A 127 -22.89 0.82 10.33
CA GLY A 127 -22.41 1.64 9.21
C GLY A 127 -21.07 2.33 9.46
N GLU A 128 -20.29 1.86 10.43
CA GLU A 128 -18.91 2.31 10.58
C GLU A 128 -18.00 1.66 9.53
N ILE A 129 -17.22 2.49 8.85
CA ILE A 129 -16.29 2.05 7.80
C ILE A 129 -14.90 2.64 8.02
N VAL A 130 -13.90 1.96 7.47
CA VAL A 130 -12.54 2.53 7.35
C VAL A 130 -12.59 3.64 6.31
N ASP A 131 -12.22 4.84 6.74
CA ASP A 131 -12.27 6.07 5.93
C ASP A 131 -10.87 6.43 5.42
N THR A 132 -9.87 6.42 6.31
CA THR A 132 -8.49 6.74 5.93
C THR A 132 -7.50 5.76 6.53
N ILE A 133 -6.42 5.55 5.79
CA ILE A 133 -5.24 4.81 6.25
C ILE A 133 -4.02 5.67 5.99
N GLU A 134 -3.24 5.90 7.04
CA GLU A 134 -1.97 6.61 6.97
C GLU A 134 -0.86 5.64 7.37
N VAL A 135 0.19 5.59 6.56
CA VAL A 135 1.39 4.79 6.87
C VAL A 135 2.58 5.70 7.10
N PHE A 136 3.38 5.32 8.08
CA PHE A 136 4.61 6.02 8.43
C PHE A 136 5.78 5.21 7.89
N VAL A 137 6.45 5.80 6.92
CA VAL A 137 7.47 5.13 6.13
C VAL A 137 8.84 5.64 6.55
N GLN A 138 9.72 4.74 6.98
CA GLN A 138 11.12 5.05 7.20
C GLN A 138 11.97 4.56 6.03
N CYS A 139 12.75 5.48 5.46
CA CYS A 139 13.77 5.16 4.47
C CYS A 139 15.13 5.02 5.18
N SER A 140 15.74 3.84 5.11
CA SER A 140 17.07 3.58 5.64
C SER A 140 18.03 3.12 4.54
N GLY A 141 19.21 3.73 4.43
CA GLY A 141 20.27 3.32 3.50
C GLY A 141 20.85 4.48 2.67
N GLY A 142 22.05 4.27 2.10
CA GLY A 142 22.69 5.18 1.15
C GLY A 142 22.15 5.03 -0.28
N ASP A 143 22.63 5.84 -1.22
CA ASP A 143 22.08 5.95 -2.59
C ASP A 143 22.01 4.64 -3.39
N ALA A 144 22.80 3.62 -3.04
CA ALA A 144 22.80 2.33 -3.71
C ALA A 144 21.74 1.32 -3.22
N MET A 145 21.19 1.49 -2.00
CA MET A 145 20.18 0.57 -1.45
C MET A 145 19.29 1.25 -0.41
N ARG A 146 18.23 1.92 -0.88
CA ARG A 146 17.18 2.50 -0.02
C ARG A 146 16.17 1.42 0.37
N MET A 147 16.19 1.02 1.63
CA MET A 147 15.17 0.14 2.21
C MET A 147 14.02 0.97 2.77
N VAL A 148 12.80 0.51 2.52
CA VAL A 148 11.57 1.20 2.89
C VAL A 148 10.77 0.29 3.81
N TYR A 149 10.45 0.79 5.01
CA TYR A 149 9.69 0.04 6.01
C TYR A 149 8.48 0.84 6.48
N ASN A 150 7.32 0.17 6.60
CA ASN A 150 6.20 0.74 7.32
C ASN A 150 6.42 0.49 8.82
N GLU A 151 6.76 1.57 9.53
CA GLU A 151 6.96 1.57 10.98
C GLU A 151 5.60 1.54 11.68
N ASP A 152 4.74 2.48 11.30
CA ASP A 152 3.47 2.71 11.96
C ASP A 152 2.31 2.78 10.95
N ILE A 153 1.12 2.46 11.42
CA ILE A 153 -0.14 2.59 10.69
C ILE A 153 -1.18 3.27 11.56
N LEU A 154 -1.83 4.27 10.99
CA LEU A 154 -2.97 4.97 11.58
C LEU A 154 -4.19 4.74 10.70
N VAL A 155 -5.20 4.07 11.26
CA VAL A 155 -6.48 3.84 10.61
C VAL A 155 -7.53 4.75 11.24
N SER A 156 -8.29 5.48 10.43
CA SER A 156 -9.42 6.27 10.89
C SER A 156 -10.72 5.81 10.26
N THR A 157 -11.82 6.00 10.99
CA THR A 157 -13.17 5.65 10.55
C THR A 157 -14.01 6.87 10.24
N ASN A 158 -15.12 6.68 9.51
CA ASN A 158 -16.12 7.73 9.25
C ASN A 158 -16.78 8.28 10.55
N ARG A 159 -16.57 7.62 11.69
CA ARG A 159 -17.02 8.07 13.02
C ARG A 159 -15.94 8.81 13.80
N LYS A 160 -14.85 9.24 13.15
CA LYS A 160 -13.71 9.95 13.75
C LYS A 160 -13.00 9.17 14.86
N ARG A 161 -13.15 7.84 14.87
CA ARG A 161 -12.35 6.96 15.73
C ARG A 161 -11.06 6.62 15.00
N CYS A 162 -9.97 6.60 15.75
CA CYS A 162 -8.64 6.35 15.22
C CYS A 162 -7.97 5.18 15.94
N PHE A 163 -7.14 4.46 15.19
CA PHE A 163 -6.37 3.32 15.66
C PHE A 163 -4.95 3.41 15.15
N HIS A 164 -4.00 3.58 16.08
CA HIS A 164 -2.58 3.73 15.77
C HIS A 164 -1.82 2.52 16.30
N VAL A 165 -1.04 1.87 15.43
CA VAL A 165 -0.15 0.76 15.79
C VAL A 165 1.23 1.00 15.20
N GLY A 166 2.26 0.86 16.02
CA GLY A 166 3.63 1.12 15.61
C GLY A 166 4.53 1.50 16.80
N LYS A 167 5.82 1.74 16.53
CA LYS A 167 6.78 2.17 17.55
C LYS A 167 7.02 3.67 17.42
N HIS A 168 6.35 4.44 18.26
CA HIS A 168 6.50 5.90 18.33
C HIS A 168 7.95 6.37 18.62
N GLU A 169 8.84 5.52 19.13
CA GLU A 169 10.09 5.96 19.77
C GLU A 169 11.41 5.50 19.12
N SER A 170 11.41 4.81 17.97
CA SER A 170 12.67 4.47 17.28
C SER A 170 13.12 5.55 16.29
N HIS A 171 13.34 6.78 16.78
CA HIS A 171 13.93 7.90 16.03
C HIS A 171 15.41 7.71 15.67
N LEU A 172 15.97 6.52 15.85
CA LEU A 172 17.42 6.42 15.95
C LEU A 172 18.13 6.67 14.62
N TYR A 173 17.56 6.38 13.44
CA TYR A 173 18.20 6.70 12.16
C TYR A 173 17.21 6.81 10.98
N GLY A 174 17.00 8.02 10.43
CA GLY A 174 16.35 8.24 9.12
C GLY A 174 15.14 9.19 9.12
N GLN A 175 14.81 9.72 7.93
CA GLN A 175 13.64 10.58 7.73
C GLN A 175 12.36 9.74 7.67
N ILE A 176 11.43 9.99 8.59
CA ILE A 176 10.08 9.40 8.56
C ILE A 176 9.21 10.26 7.65
N SER A 177 8.60 9.64 6.65
CA SER A 177 7.63 10.27 5.77
C SER A 177 6.23 9.70 6.03
N LYS A 178 5.27 10.59 6.26
CA LYS A 178 3.86 10.22 6.38
C LYS A 178 3.24 10.11 4.98
N ARG A 179 2.53 9.02 4.70
CA ARG A 179 1.81 8.82 3.44
C ARG A 179 0.34 8.52 3.74
N LEU A 180 -0.54 9.41 3.30
CA LEU A 180 -1.98 9.20 3.33
C LEU A 180 -2.37 8.34 2.13
N ILE A 181 -3.04 7.22 2.38
CA ILE A 181 -3.67 6.41 1.35
C ILE A 181 -5.09 6.97 1.16
N ALA A 182 -5.19 8.00 0.31
CA ALA A 182 -6.47 8.60 -0.02
C ALA A 182 -7.21 7.77 -1.07
N VAL A 183 -8.54 7.89 -1.07
CA VAL A 183 -9.40 7.32 -2.11
C VAL A 183 -10.23 8.39 -2.79
N SER A 184 -10.66 8.13 -4.01
CA SER A 184 -11.54 9.00 -4.79
C SER A 184 -12.76 9.47 -3.98
N PRO A 185 -13.14 10.77 -3.99
CA PRO A 185 -14.29 11.27 -3.24
C PRO A 185 -15.59 10.48 -3.55
N GLY A 186 -16.32 10.10 -2.51
CA GLY A 186 -17.55 9.30 -2.63
C GLY A 186 -17.32 7.80 -2.83
N SER A 187 -16.06 7.34 -2.93
CA SER A 187 -15.71 5.93 -2.85
C SER A 187 -15.41 5.50 -1.41
N THR A 188 -15.50 4.20 -1.15
CA THR A 188 -15.19 3.58 0.14
C THR A 188 -14.01 2.64 -0.02
N ILE A 189 -13.08 2.61 0.95
CA ILE A 189 -12.00 1.61 0.98
C ILE A 189 -12.63 0.23 1.20
N THR A 190 -12.55 -0.63 0.19
CA THR A 190 -13.06 -2.02 0.25
C THR A 190 -11.94 -3.05 0.15
N GLY A 191 -10.71 -2.63 -0.14
CA GLY A 191 -9.58 -3.54 -0.21
C GLY A 191 -8.25 -2.85 -0.03
N LEU A 192 -7.21 -3.66 0.01
CA LEU A 192 -5.83 -3.23 0.11
C LEU A 192 -4.98 -4.05 -0.84
N TYR A 193 -3.96 -3.41 -1.41
CA TYR A 193 -2.86 -4.09 -2.09
C TYR A 193 -1.55 -3.70 -1.45
N TRP A 194 -0.56 -4.59 -1.51
CA TRP A 194 0.69 -4.41 -0.81
C TRP A 194 1.86 -5.12 -1.49
N SER A 195 3.06 -4.60 -1.24
CA SER A 195 4.30 -5.33 -1.44
C SER A 195 4.88 -5.79 -0.10
N GLN A 196 5.64 -6.87 -0.12
CA GLN A 196 6.26 -7.42 1.07
C GLN A 196 7.67 -7.93 0.84
N HIS A 197 8.52 -7.76 1.85
CA HIS A 197 9.88 -8.27 1.86
C HIS A 197 10.17 -8.94 3.21
N LEU A 198 10.73 -10.16 3.17
CA LEU A 198 11.06 -10.95 4.38
C LEU A 198 9.90 -11.10 5.39
N GLY A 199 8.65 -11.19 4.89
CA GLY A 199 7.45 -11.34 5.72
C GLY A 199 7.05 -10.06 6.46
N ARG A 200 7.42 -8.89 5.93
CA ARG A 200 7.04 -7.55 6.39
C ARG A 200 6.37 -6.78 5.26
N ILE A 201 5.39 -5.93 5.59
CA ILE A 201 4.74 -5.06 4.61
C ILE A 201 5.64 -3.85 4.38
N ILE A 202 6.07 -3.64 3.14
CA ILE A 202 6.98 -2.52 2.78
C ILE A 202 6.28 -1.41 2.00
N ALA A 203 5.15 -1.71 1.37
CA ALA A 203 4.30 -0.74 0.72
C ALA A 203 2.83 -1.17 0.79
N LEU A 204 1.93 -0.21 0.86
CA LEU A 204 0.49 -0.40 0.97
C LEU A 204 -0.22 0.58 0.03
N GLY A 205 -1.35 0.16 -0.53
CA GLY A 205 -2.27 0.99 -1.29
C GLY A 205 -3.71 0.54 -1.07
N ALA A 206 -4.67 1.39 -1.43
CA ALA A 206 -6.08 1.14 -1.22
C ALA A 206 -6.79 0.73 -2.51
N ILE A 207 -7.68 -0.24 -2.35
CA ILE A 207 -8.70 -0.55 -3.34
C ILE A 207 -10.01 0.08 -2.87
N SER A 208 -10.66 0.86 -3.74
CA SER A 208 -11.94 1.47 -3.44
C SER A 208 -13.01 1.22 -4.50
N GLU A 209 -14.26 1.32 -4.05
CA GLU A 209 -15.46 1.14 -4.85
C GLU A 209 -16.52 2.16 -4.41
N ILE A 210 -17.46 2.48 -5.29
CA ILE A 210 -18.69 3.18 -4.90
C ILE A 210 -19.62 2.16 -4.25
N VAL A 211 -19.95 2.37 -2.97
CA VAL A 211 -20.81 1.48 -2.20
C VAL A 211 -22.11 2.20 -1.87
N GLY A 212 -23.24 1.53 -2.10
CA GLY A 212 -24.54 1.99 -1.59
C GLY A 212 -24.69 1.54 -0.14
N ILE A 213 -24.18 2.33 0.81
CA ILE A 213 -24.20 2.00 2.24
C ILE A 213 -25.38 2.63 2.96
#